data_AF-A0A5P9P384-F1
#
_entry.id   AF-A0A5P9P384-F1
#
_cell.length_a   1.000
_cell.length_b   1.000
_cell.length_c   1.000
_cell.angle_alpha   90.00
_cell.angle_beta   90.00
_cell.angle_gamma   90.00
#
_symmetry.space_group_name_H-M   'P 1'
#
loop_
_entity.id
_entity.type
_entity.pdbx_description
1 polymer ?
#
loop_
_entity_poly.entity_id
_entity_poly.type
_entity_poly.pdbx_seq_one_letter_code
_entity_poly.pdbx_strand_id
1 'polypeptide(L)'
;MSGSAMISSRMELKELLQEKMVDSYDSVNQNQELNEGETYLKSYLIESERPTTKGLLGDTEDYRLKRDKTRESDFENIQIRKLGSDKKARFYIENLDERFWAVHSLAKSKNSDSLLDKLVFPRFTKLDYSWLSNSFLRNIGESPRNDFRSFSLKFEDEFQKARSQEDGSEHPTAREISKMSMRLWGENAKKVLSTLSGDETLGKSTSLSNVGIRRAFDDGRILLEDITHTAKFTARGDSVDGHFYQIEEIKDKYKDILYSLEEDYAIKRGVDKYGGNLTGEPVLISFDREITDFESFFSTLLGSTKPFRLWGLENQIDEDYYSVSAVDLHTGDELDLEVAPNWMRIYLPEDSCGNVILRLYTNIQHYFDSEATLEGSMHGQII
;
A
#
# COMPACT_ATOMS: atom_id res chain seq x y z
N MET A 1 31.90 -13.96 -2.94
CA MET A 1 31.04 -15.04 -2.40
C MET A 1 31.37 -15.19 -0.92
N SER A 2 30.66 -14.50 -0.03
CA SER A 2 30.68 -14.86 1.40
C SER A 2 29.49 -15.77 1.65
N GLY A 3 29.72 -16.87 2.38
CA GLY A 3 28.65 -17.75 2.81
C GLY A 3 27.73 -16.96 3.73
N SER A 4 26.51 -16.65 3.25
CA SER A 4 25.45 -16.16 4.13
C SER A 4 25.29 -17.17 5.24
N ALA A 5 25.53 -16.76 6.48
CA ALA A 5 25.11 -17.53 7.64
C ALA A 5 23.64 -17.95 7.45
N MET A 6 23.31 -19.19 7.79
CA MET A 6 21.96 -19.71 7.65
C MET A 6 21.11 -19.07 8.76
N ILE A 7 20.42 -17.98 8.43
CA ILE A 7 19.49 -17.30 9.35
C ILE A 7 18.32 -18.25 9.63
N SER A 8 18.23 -18.65 10.90
CA SER A 8 17.31 -19.68 11.38
C SER A 8 16.39 -19.21 12.51
N SER A 9 16.62 -18.01 13.05
CA SER A 9 15.80 -17.37 14.10
C SER A 9 15.64 -15.87 13.85
N ARG A 10 14.63 -15.25 14.50
CA ARG A 10 14.41 -13.79 14.46
C ARG A 10 15.55 -13.00 15.09
N MET A 11 16.18 -13.55 16.13
CA MET A 11 17.35 -12.92 16.76
C MET A 11 18.52 -12.82 15.78
N GLU A 12 18.85 -13.92 15.10
CA GLU A 12 19.89 -13.94 14.06
C GLU A 12 19.54 -12.98 12.89
N LEU A 13 18.26 -12.84 12.56
CA LEU A 13 17.81 -11.85 11.57
C LEU A 13 18.06 -10.43 12.05
N LYS A 14 17.63 -10.07 13.27
CA LYS A 14 17.82 -8.73 13.82
C LYS A 14 19.28 -8.31 13.86
N GLU A 15 20.19 -9.22 14.26
CA GLU A 15 21.63 -8.97 14.23
C GLU A 15 22.13 -8.67 12.81
N LEU A 16 21.74 -9.50 11.83
CA LEU A 16 22.08 -9.27 10.42
C LEU A 16 21.54 -7.93 9.91
N LEU A 17 20.31 -7.58 10.26
CA LEU A 17 19.66 -6.34 9.82
C LEU A 17 20.31 -5.12 10.47
N GLN A 18 20.65 -5.19 11.76
CA GLN A 18 21.38 -4.13 12.48
C GLN A 18 22.72 -3.84 11.81
N GLU A 19 23.53 -4.88 11.54
CA GLU A 19 24.83 -4.72 10.87
C GLU A 19 24.65 -4.00 9.52
N LYS A 20 23.68 -4.44 8.72
CA LYS A 20 23.45 -3.88 7.38
C LYS A 20 22.88 -2.46 7.40
N MET A 21 22.06 -2.12 8.39
CA MET A 21 21.56 -0.76 8.57
C MET A 21 22.69 0.20 8.91
N VAL A 22 23.58 -0.18 9.84
CA VAL A 22 24.74 0.63 10.24
C VAL A 22 25.69 0.81 9.06
N ASP A 23 26.06 -0.28 8.36
CA ASP A 23 26.91 -0.21 7.16
C ASP A 23 26.35 0.81 6.14
N SER A 24 25.07 0.68 5.81
CA SER A 24 24.42 1.54 4.82
C SER A 24 24.31 3.01 5.26
N TYR A 25 24.24 3.26 6.57
CA TYR A 25 24.18 4.60 7.14
C TYR A 25 25.55 5.27 7.11
N ASP A 26 26.58 4.56 7.55
CA ASP A 26 27.95 5.05 7.58
C ASP A 26 28.47 5.35 6.18
N SER A 27 28.18 4.47 5.20
CA SER A 27 28.55 4.69 3.80
C SER A 27 27.93 5.97 3.24
N VAL A 28 26.63 6.20 3.46
CA VAL A 28 25.95 7.40 2.98
C VAL A 28 26.48 8.65 3.69
N ASN A 29 26.78 8.57 4.98
CA ASN A 29 27.34 9.70 5.73
C ASN A 29 28.77 10.05 5.27
N GLN A 30 29.60 9.05 4.97
CA GLN A 30 31.01 9.24 4.58
C GLN A 30 31.15 9.58 3.10
N ASN A 31 30.43 8.88 2.22
CA ASN A 31 30.63 8.92 0.77
C ASN A 31 29.49 9.62 0.02
N GLN A 32 28.44 10.09 0.70
CA GLN A 32 27.20 10.63 0.12
C GLN A 32 26.39 9.63 -0.74
N GLU A 33 26.91 8.42 -0.93
CA GLU A 33 26.29 7.31 -1.64
C GLU A 33 26.60 5.97 -0.96
N LEU A 34 25.89 4.91 -1.35
CA LEU A 34 26.17 3.56 -0.86
C LEU A 34 27.45 3.01 -1.50
N ASN A 35 28.24 2.23 -0.76
CA ASN A 35 29.38 1.55 -1.35
C ASN A 35 28.92 0.49 -2.36
N GLU A 36 29.82 0.10 -3.26
CA GLU A 36 29.52 -0.90 -4.27
C GLU A 36 29.08 -2.24 -3.64
N GLY A 37 27.86 -2.66 -3.98
CA GLY A 37 27.27 -3.92 -3.48
C GLY A 37 26.41 -3.76 -2.22
N GLU A 38 26.46 -2.62 -1.55
CA GLU A 38 25.57 -2.31 -0.43
C GLU A 38 24.16 -1.99 -0.91
N THR A 39 23.18 -2.29 -0.05
CA THR A 39 21.80 -1.88 -0.28
C THR A 39 21.14 -1.58 1.06
N TYR A 40 20.16 -0.67 1.05
CA TYR A 40 19.34 -0.42 2.24
C TYR A 40 18.53 -1.65 2.67
N LEU A 41 18.17 -1.71 3.95
CA LEU A 41 17.14 -2.63 4.42
C LEU A 41 15.79 -2.25 3.80
N LYS A 42 15.10 -3.20 3.18
CA LYS A 42 13.70 -3.06 2.80
C LYS A 42 12.83 -3.94 3.66
N SER A 43 11.73 -3.41 4.12
CA SER A 43 10.67 -4.19 4.75
C SER A 43 9.34 -3.88 4.08
N TYR A 44 8.43 -4.83 4.05
CA TYR A 44 7.10 -4.66 3.48
C TYR A 44 6.10 -5.16 4.51
N LEU A 45 5.13 -4.34 4.85
CA LEU A 45 3.97 -4.77 5.63
C LEU A 45 2.91 -5.28 4.64
N ILE A 46 2.58 -6.55 4.75
CA ILE A 46 1.69 -7.27 3.85
C ILE A 46 0.50 -7.76 4.66
N GLU A 47 -0.70 -7.46 4.19
CA GLU A 47 -1.94 -8.04 4.71
C GLU A 47 -2.05 -9.47 4.16
N SER A 48 -2.40 -10.41 5.02
CA SER A 48 -2.59 -11.80 4.68
C SER A 48 -3.70 -12.44 5.49
N GLU A 49 -4.70 -12.98 4.81
CA GLU A 49 -5.68 -13.90 5.42
C GLU A 49 -5.14 -15.33 5.56
N ARG A 50 -3.82 -15.52 5.55
CA ARG A 50 -3.19 -16.83 5.70
C ARG A 50 -2.17 -16.76 6.84
N PRO A 51 -2.13 -17.78 7.71
CA PRO A 51 -1.13 -17.83 8.78
C PRO A 51 0.25 -18.30 8.28
N THR A 52 0.41 -18.70 7.02
CA THR A 52 1.68 -19.19 6.49
C THR A 52 1.77 -18.96 4.98
N THR A 53 3.01 -18.85 4.50
CA THR A 53 3.32 -18.73 3.07
C THR A 53 3.32 -20.08 2.35
N LYS A 54 2.99 -21.19 3.04
CA LYS A 54 2.82 -22.52 2.42
C LYS A 54 1.65 -22.49 1.41
N GLY A 55 1.88 -23.05 0.22
CA GLY A 55 0.85 -23.12 -0.83
C GLY A 55 0.59 -21.82 -1.59
N LEU A 56 1.12 -20.68 -1.13
CA LEU A 56 1.08 -19.42 -1.88
C LEU A 56 1.95 -19.46 -3.14
N LEU A 57 3.03 -20.24 -3.09
CA LEU A 57 4.01 -20.38 -4.17
C LEU A 57 4.57 -21.79 -4.19
N GLY A 58 4.35 -22.48 -5.31
CA GLY A 58 5.17 -23.60 -5.76
C GLY A 58 6.21 -23.13 -6.77
N ASP A 59 7.10 -24.03 -7.18
CA ASP A 59 7.88 -23.80 -8.38
C ASP A 59 6.94 -23.56 -9.57
N THR A 60 7.21 -22.54 -10.35
CA THR A 60 6.48 -22.22 -11.58
C THR A 60 7.41 -22.36 -12.78
N GLU A 61 6.91 -22.15 -14.00
CA GLU A 61 7.75 -22.11 -15.20
C GLU A 61 8.78 -20.96 -15.15
N ASP A 62 8.43 -19.86 -14.47
CA ASP A 62 9.24 -18.64 -14.43
C ASP A 62 10.09 -18.50 -13.16
N TYR A 63 9.76 -19.20 -12.07
CA TYR A 63 10.39 -19.00 -10.77
C TYR A 63 10.75 -20.30 -10.08
N ARG A 64 11.86 -20.25 -9.32
CA ARG A 64 12.27 -21.28 -8.37
C ARG A 64 12.27 -20.72 -6.97
N LEU A 65 11.68 -21.47 -6.05
CA LEU A 65 11.56 -21.09 -4.65
C LEU A 65 12.33 -22.08 -3.78
N LYS A 66 13.22 -21.55 -2.93
CA LYS A 66 13.94 -22.34 -1.92
C LYS A 66 13.56 -21.83 -0.53
N ARG A 67 13.08 -22.72 0.32
CA ARG A 67 12.82 -22.43 1.74
C ARG A 67 13.96 -22.98 2.58
N ASP A 68 14.56 -22.14 3.39
CA ASP A 68 15.56 -22.56 4.37
C ASP A 68 14.81 -23.03 5.65
N LYS A 69 15.36 -24.01 6.37
CA LYS A 69 14.78 -24.46 7.64
C LYS A 69 15.00 -23.40 8.72
N THR A 70 13.94 -23.03 9.41
CA THR A 70 13.94 -22.12 10.56
C THR A 70 13.62 -22.90 11.85
N ARG A 71 13.97 -22.32 13.01
CA ARG A 71 13.70 -22.89 14.35
C ARG A 71 12.33 -22.47 14.89
N GLU A 72 11.69 -21.51 14.24
CA GLU A 72 10.47 -20.85 14.69
C GLU A 72 9.36 -21.04 13.64
N SER A 73 8.14 -21.33 14.07
CA SER A 73 7.03 -21.68 13.18
C SER A 73 6.38 -20.49 12.47
N ASP A 74 6.52 -19.30 13.07
CA ASP A 74 6.03 -17.99 12.63
C ASP A 74 7.09 -17.20 11.85
N PHE A 75 8.24 -17.84 11.54
CA PHE A 75 9.34 -17.25 10.81
C PHE A 75 9.75 -18.12 9.62
N GLU A 76 9.76 -17.54 8.42
CA GLU A 76 10.17 -18.21 7.20
C GLU A 76 11.31 -17.47 6.49
N ASN A 77 12.26 -18.22 5.94
CA ASN A 77 13.34 -17.70 5.11
C ASN A 77 13.22 -18.28 3.70
N ILE A 78 12.87 -17.42 2.74
CA ILE A 78 12.55 -17.81 1.39
C ILE A 78 13.47 -17.10 0.41
N GLN A 79 14.10 -17.87 -0.46
CA GLN A 79 14.84 -17.35 -1.59
C GLN A 79 14.06 -17.60 -2.88
N ILE A 80 13.80 -16.53 -3.63
CA ILE A 80 13.11 -16.58 -4.91
C ILE A 80 14.09 -16.18 -6.01
N ARG A 81 14.16 -17.00 -7.05
CA ARG A 81 14.96 -16.72 -8.25
C ARG A 81 14.09 -16.83 -9.49
N LYS A 82 14.15 -15.82 -10.36
CA LYS A 82 13.56 -15.91 -11.70
C LYS A 82 14.44 -16.73 -12.62
N LEU A 83 13.90 -17.76 -13.25
CA LEU A 83 14.60 -18.61 -14.22
C LEU A 83 15.00 -17.80 -15.45
N GLY A 84 16.18 -18.11 -16.02
CA GLY A 84 16.72 -17.39 -17.18
C GLY A 84 17.13 -15.93 -16.90
N SER A 85 17.23 -15.51 -15.63
CA SER A 85 17.71 -14.17 -15.27
C SER A 85 18.53 -14.17 -13.99
N ASP A 86 19.32 -13.12 -13.78
CA ASP A 86 20.06 -12.91 -12.53
C ASP A 86 19.20 -12.30 -11.41
N LYS A 87 17.89 -12.10 -11.64
CA LYS A 87 16.97 -11.59 -10.62
C LYS A 87 16.75 -12.63 -9.55
N LYS A 88 17.25 -12.33 -8.35
CA LYS A 88 17.01 -13.08 -7.12
C LYS A 88 16.77 -12.12 -5.96
N ALA A 89 15.94 -12.54 -5.03
CA ALA A 89 15.77 -11.90 -3.74
C ALA A 89 15.67 -12.96 -2.65
N ARG A 90 16.16 -12.63 -1.47
CA ARG A 90 15.90 -13.37 -0.24
C ARG A 90 14.92 -12.54 0.58
N PHE A 91 13.88 -13.19 1.06
CA PHE A 91 12.84 -12.66 1.90
C PHE A 91 12.86 -13.39 3.23
N TYR A 92 12.90 -12.62 4.31
CA TYR A 92 12.69 -13.11 5.66
C TYR A 92 11.29 -12.67 6.06
N ILE A 93 10.41 -13.61 6.35
CA ILE A 93 8.99 -13.37 6.56
C ILE A 93 8.67 -13.70 8.01
N GLU A 94 8.18 -12.70 8.73
CA GLU A 94 7.72 -12.82 10.11
C GLU A 94 6.21 -12.61 10.13
N ASN A 95 5.48 -13.55 10.74
CA ASN A 95 4.07 -13.33 11.05
C ASN A 95 4.01 -12.42 12.27
N LEU A 96 3.49 -11.20 12.09
CA LEU A 96 3.32 -10.25 13.19
C LEU A 96 2.09 -10.63 14.02
N ASP A 97 1.02 -11.03 13.34
CA ASP A 97 -0.17 -11.62 13.93
C ASP A 97 -0.88 -12.54 12.91
N GLU A 98 -2.17 -12.83 13.13
CA GLU A 98 -2.97 -13.67 12.23
C GLU A 98 -3.22 -13.05 10.84
N ARG A 99 -3.01 -11.74 10.69
CA ARG A 99 -3.42 -10.96 9.54
C ARG A 99 -2.30 -10.18 8.85
N PHE A 100 -1.17 -9.98 9.51
CA PHE A 100 -0.08 -9.18 8.97
C PHE A 100 1.26 -9.91 8.98
N TRP A 101 1.98 -9.76 7.87
CA TRP A 101 3.35 -10.23 7.73
C TRP A 101 4.31 -9.04 7.57
N ALA A 102 5.46 -9.11 8.24
CA ALA A 102 6.62 -8.32 7.88
C ALA A 102 7.53 -9.12 6.95
N VAL A 103 7.77 -8.61 5.75
CA VAL A 103 8.67 -9.22 4.77
C VAL A 103 9.94 -8.37 4.68
N HIS A 104 11.08 -8.88 5.12
CA HIS A 104 12.36 -8.18 5.07
C HIS A 104 13.24 -8.65 3.91
N SER A 105 13.96 -7.72 3.27
CA SER A 105 14.91 -8.04 2.21
C SER A 105 16.10 -7.08 2.16
N LEU A 106 17.28 -7.66 1.89
CA LEU A 106 18.52 -6.95 1.59
C LEU A 106 18.84 -6.96 0.08
N ALA A 107 17.88 -7.37 -0.76
CA ALA A 107 18.06 -7.33 -2.22
C ALA A 107 17.89 -5.90 -2.76
N LYS A 108 18.40 -5.61 -3.96
CA LYS A 108 18.13 -4.34 -4.65
C LYS A 108 16.61 -4.16 -4.84
N SER A 109 16.09 -2.94 -4.65
CA SER A 109 14.64 -2.64 -4.72
C SER A 109 13.99 -3.16 -6.01
N LYS A 110 14.63 -2.96 -7.18
CA LYS A 110 14.14 -3.47 -8.47
C LYS A 110 13.89 -4.99 -8.48
N ASN A 111 14.65 -5.75 -7.70
CA ASN A 111 14.48 -7.20 -7.60
C ASN A 111 13.44 -7.56 -6.54
N SER A 112 13.54 -7.02 -5.32
CA SER A 112 12.61 -7.34 -4.25
C SER A 112 11.19 -6.89 -4.58
N ASP A 113 10.99 -5.66 -5.04
CA ASP A 113 9.68 -5.10 -5.41
C ASP A 113 9.04 -5.93 -6.54
N SER A 114 9.79 -6.18 -7.61
CA SER A 114 9.29 -6.93 -8.77
C SER A 114 8.95 -8.38 -8.44
N LEU A 115 9.64 -9.01 -7.48
CA LEU A 115 9.36 -10.37 -7.07
C LEU A 115 8.20 -10.43 -6.09
N LEU A 116 8.15 -9.51 -5.12
CA LEU A 116 7.06 -9.41 -4.15
C LEU A 116 5.73 -9.11 -4.83
N ASP A 117 5.73 -8.20 -5.83
CA ASP A 117 4.58 -7.93 -6.67
C ASP A 117 4.01 -9.19 -7.33
N LYS A 118 4.87 -10.14 -7.70
CA LYS A 118 4.46 -11.40 -8.30
C LYS A 118 3.91 -12.40 -7.28
N LEU A 119 4.07 -12.14 -5.99
CA LEU A 119 3.48 -12.92 -4.91
C LEU A 119 2.11 -12.35 -4.51
N VAL A 120 2.03 -11.02 -4.41
CA VAL A 120 0.85 -10.31 -3.89
C VAL A 120 -0.25 -10.16 -4.95
N PHE A 121 0.09 -9.68 -6.15
CA PHE A 121 -0.90 -9.31 -7.16
C PHE A 121 -1.61 -10.42 -7.95
N PRO A 122 -1.12 -11.67 -8.07
CA PRO A 122 -1.91 -12.72 -8.70
C PRO A 122 -3.30 -12.85 -8.06
N ARG A 123 -4.27 -13.40 -8.80
CA ARG A 123 -5.65 -13.52 -8.31
C ARG A 123 -5.75 -14.55 -7.18
N PHE A 124 -6.66 -14.34 -6.23
CA PHE A 124 -6.99 -15.29 -5.15
C PHE A 124 -5.80 -15.68 -4.27
N THR A 125 -4.79 -14.81 -4.17
CA THR A 125 -3.62 -15.00 -3.32
C THR A 125 -3.98 -14.92 -1.84
N LYS A 126 -5.04 -14.16 -1.50
CA LYS A 126 -5.32 -13.74 -0.12
C LYS A 126 -4.14 -12.94 0.48
N LEU A 127 -3.49 -12.17 -0.39
CA LEU A 127 -2.43 -11.23 -0.04
C LEU A 127 -2.72 -9.88 -0.67
N ASP A 128 -2.47 -8.85 0.11
CA ASP A 128 -2.42 -7.48 -0.38
C ASP A 128 -1.30 -6.68 0.27
N TYR A 129 -1.03 -5.52 -0.31
CA TYR A 129 -0.30 -4.48 0.40
C TYR A 129 -1.19 -3.85 1.47
N SER A 130 -0.56 -3.33 2.52
CA SER A 130 -1.20 -2.33 3.37
C SER A 130 -1.17 -0.98 2.65
N TRP A 131 -2.35 -0.50 2.23
CA TRP A 131 -2.52 0.68 1.39
C TRP A 131 -2.67 1.94 2.25
N LEU A 132 -1.59 2.69 2.41
CA LEU A 132 -1.52 3.89 3.24
C LEU A 132 -1.95 5.11 2.41
N SER A 133 -3.09 5.70 2.76
CA SER A 133 -3.62 6.91 2.13
C SER A 133 -2.70 8.13 2.32
N ASN A 134 -3.00 9.21 1.58
CA ASN A 134 -2.33 10.50 1.72
C ASN A 134 -2.33 11.01 3.18
N SER A 135 -3.47 10.92 3.84
CA SER A 135 -3.64 11.31 5.24
C SER A 135 -2.86 10.41 6.19
N PHE A 136 -2.87 9.09 5.97
CA PHE A 136 -2.11 8.14 6.78
C PHE A 136 -0.60 8.43 6.72
N LEU A 137 -0.05 8.57 5.51
CA LEU A 137 1.36 8.89 5.31
C LEU A 137 1.74 10.25 5.92
N ARG A 138 0.88 11.25 5.78
CA ARG A 138 1.07 12.55 6.43
C ARG A 138 1.11 12.39 7.95
N ASN A 139 0.18 11.65 8.54
CA ASN A 139 0.13 11.40 9.98
C ASN A 139 1.38 10.67 10.51
N ILE A 140 1.97 9.75 9.73
CA ILE A 140 3.27 9.16 10.08
C ILE A 140 4.36 10.24 10.15
N GLY A 141 4.46 11.08 9.12
CA GLY A 141 5.48 12.12 9.04
C GLY A 141 5.32 13.21 10.09
N GLU A 142 4.09 13.46 10.54
CA GLU A 142 3.74 14.50 11.51
C GLU A 142 3.61 13.99 12.95
N SER A 143 3.81 12.69 13.18
CA SER A 143 3.84 12.11 14.52
C SER A 143 4.86 12.82 15.42
N PRO A 144 4.56 13.10 16.69
CA PRO A 144 5.47 13.82 17.60
C PRO A 144 6.85 13.17 17.81
N ARG A 145 6.98 11.87 17.49
CA ARG A 145 8.23 11.12 17.60
C ARG A 145 9.09 11.18 16.34
N ASN A 146 8.59 11.82 15.29
CA ASN A 146 9.18 11.83 13.96
C ASN A 146 9.51 13.26 13.52
N ASP A 147 10.72 13.45 13.03
CA ASP A 147 11.09 14.62 12.25
C ASP A 147 10.74 14.35 10.79
N PHE A 148 9.85 15.17 10.21
CA PHE A 148 9.53 15.10 8.79
C PHE A 148 10.75 15.48 7.94
N ARG A 149 11.30 14.53 7.19
CA ARG A 149 12.58 14.69 6.46
C ARG A 149 12.39 14.87 4.96
N SER A 150 11.44 14.15 4.37
CA SER A 150 11.23 14.16 2.92
C SER A 150 9.84 13.68 2.54
N PHE A 151 9.46 13.95 1.30
CA PHE A 151 8.29 13.33 0.67
C PHE A 151 8.52 13.09 -0.81
N SER A 152 7.74 12.17 -1.38
CA SER A 152 7.63 12.00 -2.82
C SER A 152 6.17 12.04 -3.23
N LEU A 153 5.84 12.86 -4.22
CA LEU A 153 4.54 12.88 -4.88
C LEU A 153 4.59 12.03 -6.14
N LYS A 154 3.54 11.25 -6.37
CA LYS A 154 3.33 10.53 -7.62
C LYS A 154 1.84 10.42 -7.90
N PHE A 155 1.40 11.18 -8.89
CA PHE A 155 0.05 11.15 -9.44
C PHE A 155 0.14 10.85 -10.94
N GLU A 156 -0.75 10.00 -11.42
CA GLU A 156 -0.83 9.64 -12.83
C GLU A 156 -2.29 9.36 -13.18
N ASP A 157 -2.90 10.22 -13.97
CA ASP A 157 -4.30 10.07 -14.37
C ASP A 157 -4.44 8.91 -15.36
N GLU A 158 -4.83 7.74 -14.88
CA GLU A 158 -5.07 6.56 -15.74
C GLU A 158 -6.45 6.63 -16.41
N PHE A 159 -7.39 7.40 -15.85
CA PHE A 159 -8.76 7.53 -16.33
C PHE A 159 -8.88 8.44 -17.56
N GLN A 160 -8.01 9.45 -17.69
CA GLN A 160 -7.90 10.25 -18.92
C GLN A 160 -7.16 9.50 -20.05
N LYS A 161 -6.24 8.59 -19.71
CA LYS A 161 -5.49 7.83 -20.72
C LYS A 161 -6.37 6.87 -21.50
N ALA A 162 -7.30 6.19 -20.83
CA ALA A 162 -8.27 5.31 -21.47
C ALA A 162 -9.08 6.07 -22.53
N ARG A 163 -9.66 7.22 -22.16
CA ARG A 163 -10.33 8.15 -23.07
C ARG A 163 -9.50 8.56 -24.30
N SER A 164 -8.22 8.91 -24.09
CA SER A 164 -7.33 9.34 -25.18
C SER A 164 -7.00 8.22 -26.18
N GLN A 165 -7.02 6.96 -25.74
CA GLN A 165 -6.75 5.81 -26.61
C GLN A 165 -7.96 5.40 -27.46
N GLU A 166 -9.18 5.64 -26.98
CA GLU A 166 -10.42 5.28 -27.69
C GLU A 166 -10.80 6.31 -28.76
N ASP A 167 -10.68 7.61 -28.47
CA ASP A 167 -11.11 8.68 -29.39
C ASP A 167 -10.02 9.15 -30.37
N GLY A 168 -8.77 8.71 -30.21
CA GLY A 168 -7.64 9.14 -31.05
C GLY A 168 -7.36 10.65 -31.02
N SER A 169 -7.98 11.40 -30.11
CA SER A 169 -7.85 12.85 -29.99
C SER A 169 -6.95 13.21 -28.81
N GLU A 170 -5.79 13.81 -29.10
CA GLU A 170 -4.94 14.46 -28.10
C GLU A 170 -5.53 15.84 -27.75
N HIS A 171 -6.68 15.85 -27.08
CA HIS A 171 -7.23 17.09 -26.53
C HIS A 171 -7.34 16.96 -25.02
N PRO A 172 -6.22 17.13 -24.28
CA PRO A 172 -6.33 17.43 -22.86
C PRO A 172 -7.16 18.70 -22.73
N THR A 173 -8.31 18.62 -22.06
CA THR A 173 -8.95 19.82 -21.53
C THR A 173 -7.87 20.56 -20.75
N ALA A 174 -7.56 21.79 -21.16
CA ALA A 174 -6.30 22.49 -20.90
C ALA A 174 -6.04 22.89 -19.42
N ARG A 175 -6.65 22.20 -18.44
CA ARG A 175 -6.66 22.58 -17.02
C ARG A 175 -6.29 21.47 -16.04
N GLU A 176 -6.13 20.21 -16.46
CA GLU A 176 -5.88 19.11 -15.53
C GLU A 176 -4.50 18.48 -15.72
N ILE A 177 -3.77 18.26 -14.62
CA ILE A 177 -2.44 17.67 -14.63
C ILE A 177 -2.57 16.16 -14.78
N SER A 178 -2.21 15.63 -15.95
CA SER A 178 -2.29 14.19 -16.22
C SER A 178 -1.20 13.38 -15.51
N LYS A 179 -0.09 14.00 -15.13
CA LYS A 179 1.01 13.34 -14.41
C LYS A 179 1.81 14.32 -13.58
N MET A 180 2.01 13.99 -12.30
CA MET A 180 2.86 14.73 -11.38
C MET A 180 3.82 13.77 -10.69
N SER A 181 5.12 14.08 -10.72
CA SER A 181 6.12 13.35 -9.97
C SER A 181 7.12 14.34 -9.39
N MET A 182 7.25 14.35 -8.07
CA MET A 182 8.17 15.26 -7.38
C MET A 182 8.76 14.56 -6.16
N ARG A 183 10.02 14.84 -5.84
CA ARG A 183 10.63 14.41 -4.59
C ARG A 183 11.39 15.56 -3.97
N LEU A 184 11.18 15.78 -2.67
CA LEU A 184 11.84 16.84 -1.93
C LEU A 184 12.38 16.30 -0.60
N TRP A 185 13.56 16.77 -0.23
CA TRP A 185 14.22 16.48 1.04
C TRP A 185 14.61 17.77 1.73
N GLY A 186 14.63 17.75 3.06
CA GLY A 186 15.12 18.85 3.89
C GLY A 186 14.05 19.41 4.82
N GLU A 187 14.48 20.36 5.67
CA GLU A 187 13.67 20.90 6.78
C GLU A 187 12.38 21.57 6.32
N ASN A 188 12.38 22.16 5.11
CA ASN A 188 11.20 22.82 4.55
C ASN A 188 10.24 21.88 3.80
N ALA A 189 10.53 20.57 3.74
CA ALA A 189 9.74 19.62 2.97
C ALA A 189 8.27 19.61 3.41
N LYS A 190 8.00 19.61 4.73
CA LYS A 190 6.63 19.67 5.27
C LYS A 190 5.87 20.92 4.79
N LYS A 191 6.52 22.08 4.79
CA LYS A 191 5.91 23.35 4.36
C LYS A 191 5.56 23.32 2.88
N VAL A 192 6.48 22.86 2.03
CA VAL A 192 6.23 22.75 0.58
C VAL A 192 5.10 21.79 0.28
N LEU A 193 5.06 20.63 0.95
CA LEU A 193 3.94 19.68 0.81
C LEU A 193 2.61 20.35 1.16
N SER A 194 2.56 21.09 2.26
CA SER A 194 1.34 21.80 2.69
C SER A 194 0.92 22.89 1.69
N THR A 195 1.87 23.58 1.06
CA THR A 195 1.57 24.57 0.01
C THR A 195 1.01 23.91 -1.25
N LEU A 196 1.58 22.79 -1.68
CA LEU A 196 1.11 22.07 -2.88
C LEU A 196 -0.27 21.46 -2.66
N SER A 197 -0.49 20.83 -1.50
CA SER A 197 -1.80 20.26 -1.15
C SER A 197 -2.90 21.30 -0.94
N GLY A 198 -2.55 22.57 -0.67
CA GLY A 198 -3.55 23.63 -0.48
C GLY A 198 -3.81 24.48 -1.72
N ASP A 199 -3.16 24.17 -2.84
CA ASP A 199 -3.36 24.88 -4.10
C ASP A 199 -4.54 24.27 -4.87
N GLU A 200 -5.48 25.09 -5.31
CA GLU A 200 -6.73 24.67 -5.97
C GLU A 200 -6.50 23.85 -7.26
N THR A 201 -5.36 24.06 -7.94
CA THR A 201 -5.03 23.35 -9.18
C THR A 201 -4.14 22.15 -8.92
N LEU A 202 -3.14 22.28 -8.04
CA LEU A 202 -2.16 21.22 -7.77
C LEU A 202 -2.61 20.21 -6.72
N GLY A 203 -3.55 20.58 -5.83
CA GLY A 203 -4.04 19.74 -4.73
C GLY A 203 -4.54 18.39 -5.23
N LYS A 204 -5.40 18.41 -6.25
CA LYS A 204 -5.98 17.23 -6.93
C LYS A 204 -4.96 16.27 -7.55
N SER A 205 -3.72 16.71 -7.76
CA SER A 205 -2.62 15.89 -8.29
C SER A 205 -1.45 15.73 -7.31
N THR A 206 -1.59 16.19 -6.06
CA THR A 206 -0.57 16.11 -4.99
C THR A 206 -0.70 14.81 -4.22
N SER A 207 -0.62 13.68 -4.91
CA SER A 207 -0.73 12.36 -4.29
C SER A 207 0.57 11.93 -3.63
N LEU A 208 0.54 11.70 -2.31
CA LEU A 208 1.70 11.38 -1.49
C LEU A 208 2.05 9.90 -1.66
N SER A 209 3.08 9.62 -2.45
CA SER A 209 3.54 8.24 -2.69
C SER A 209 4.48 7.71 -1.63
N ASN A 210 5.13 8.60 -0.89
CA ASN A 210 6.14 8.29 0.11
C ASN A 210 6.37 9.45 1.09
N VAL A 211 6.56 9.12 2.37
CA VAL A 211 7.07 10.04 3.40
C VAL A 211 8.41 9.53 3.92
N GLY A 212 9.33 10.45 4.21
CA GLY A 212 10.60 10.15 4.86
C GLY A 212 10.66 10.79 6.22
N ILE A 213 11.04 10.01 7.22
CA ILE A 213 11.14 10.43 8.61
C ILE A 213 12.57 10.26 9.14
N ARG A 214 12.87 11.01 10.20
CA ARG A 214 13.98 10.77 11.10
C ARG A 214 13.43 10.62 12.52
N ARG A 215 13.85 9.59 13.24
CA ARG A 215 13.49 9.37 14.64
C ARG A 215 14.78 9.24 15.44
N ALA A 216 14.92 10.04 16.49
CA ALA A 216 16.02 9.96 17.44
C ALA A 216 15.52 9.28 18.72
N PHE A 217 16.37 8.45 19.32
CA PHE A 217 16.09 7.73 20.57
C PHE A 217 16.91 8.33 21.72
N ASP A 218 16.46 8.10 22.96
CA ASP A 218 17.08 8.68 24.17
C ASP A 218 18.55 8.28 24.38
N ASP A 219 18.95 7.13 23.83
CA ASP A 219 20.31 6.62 23.86
C ASP A 219 21.22 7.17 22.73
N GLY A 220 20.71 8.14 21.96
CA GLY A 220 21.42 8.80 20.87
C GLY A 220 21.32 8.10 19.52
N ARG A 221 20.70 6.91 19.46
CA ARG A 221 20.47 6.20 18.20
C ARG A 221 19.49 6.95 17.31
N ILE A 222 19.60 6.74 16.00
CA ILE A 222 18.82 7.37 14.94
C ILE A 222 18.29 6.29 13.99
N LEU A 223 17.00 6.42 13.65
CA LEU A 223 16.37 5.74 12.53
C LEU A 223 16.05 6.77 11.44
N LEU A 224 16.46 6.47 10.21
CA LEU A 224 16.01 7.16 9.01
C LEU A 224 15.20 6.18 8.17
N GLU A 225 14.00 6.57 7.79
CA GLU A 225 13.11 5.67 7.08
C GLU A 225 12.30 6.39 6.00
N ASP A 226 12.22 5.78 4.83
CA ASP A 226 11.30 6.18 3.76
C ASP A 226 10.18 5.13 3.67
N ILE A 227 8.92 5.55 3.85
CA ILE A 227 7.72 4.71 3.92
C ILE A 227 6.81 5.05 2.74
N THR A 228 6.43 4.08 1.92
CA THR A 228 5.57 4.28 0.74
C THR A 228 4.09 4.05 1.06
N HIS A 229 3.21 4.51 0.16
CA HIS A 229 1.76 4.23 0.19
C HIS A 229 1.39 2.73 0.13
N THR A 230 2.34 1.85 -0.21
CA THR A 230 2.15 0.39 -0.18
C THR A 230 2.78 -0.25 1.06
N ALA A 231 3.01 0.54 2.12
CA ALA A 231 3.71 0.17 3.34
C ALA A 231 5.06 -0.54 3.10
N LYS A 232 5.82 -0.07 2.09
CA LYS A 232 7.22 -0.44 1.93
C LYS A 232 8.09 0.54 2.71
N PHE A 233 8.96 -0.02 3.53
CA PHE A 233 9.92 0.64 4.36
C PHE A 233 11.31 0.53 3.73
N THR A 234 12.05 1.63 3.68
CA THR A 234 13.47 1.64 3.35
C THR A 234 14.23 2.28 4.49
N ALA A 235 14.89 1.46 5.29
CA ALA A 235 15.47 1.84 6.56
C ALA A 235 16.99 1.89 6.52
N ARG A 236 17.55 2.83 7.29
CA ARG A 236 18.98 3.01 7.57
C ARG A 236 19.14 3.74 8.91
N GLY A 237 20.33 3.67 9.48
CA GLY A 237 20.63 4.20 10.81
C GLY A 237 21.21 3.11 11.71
N ASP A 238 21.15 3.31 13.01
CA ASP A 238 21.78 2.43 14.01
C ASP A 238 20.77 1.81 14.99
N SER A 239 19.47 1.87 14.69
CA SER A 239 18.41 1.27 15.51
C SER A 239 17.51 0.33 14.70
N VAL A 240 17.88 -0.95 14.62
CA VAL A 240 17.00 -1.99 14.06
C VAL A 240 15.75 -2.16 14.92
N ASP A 241 15.84 -2.07 16.24
CA ASP A 241 14.65 -2.20 17.10
C ASP A 241 13.69 -1.02 16.88
N GLY A 242 14.21 0.16 16.61
CA GLY A 242 13.42 1.32 16.20
C GLY A 242 12.65 1.08 14.90
N HIS A 243 13.30 0.41 13.93
CA HIS A 243 12.71 0.00 12.66
C HIS A 243 11.54 -0.98 12.87
N PHE A 244 11.76 -2.06 13.65
CA PHE A 244 10.69 -3.02 13.98
C PHE A 244 9.54 -2.34 14.73
N TYR A 245 9.85 -1.46 15.68
CA TYR A 245 8.83 -0.70 16.41
C TYR A 245 8.01 0.19 15.47
N GLN A 246 8.62 0.81 14.45
CA GLN A 246 7.90 1.63 13.48
C GLN A 246 6.95 0.81 12.60
N ILE A 247 7.35 -0.40 12.22
CA ILE A 247 6.48 -1.35 11.49
C ILE A 247 5.26 -1.72 12.35
N GLU A 248 5.48 -2.12 13.60
CA GLU A 248 4.40 -2.47 14.54
C GLU A 248 3.44 -1.29 14.77
N GLU A 249 3.97 -0.08 14.98
CA GLU A 249 3.17 1.13 15.17
C GLU A 249 2.25 1.41 13.96
N ILE A 250 2.76 1.22 12.74
CA ILE A 250 1.98 1.42 11.51
C ILE A 250 0.99 0.27 11.29
N LYS A 251 1.40 -0.98 11.59
CA LYS A 251 0.52 -2.15 11.54
C LYS A 251 -0.69 -1.96 12.45
N ASP A 252 -0.49 -1.60 13.71
CA ASP A 252 -1.58 -1.45 14.67
C ASP A 252 -2.57 -0.37 14.22
N LYS A 253 -2.09 0.81 13.80
CA LYS A 253 -2.94 1.88 13.25
C LYS A 253 -3.70 1.44 12.01
N TYR A 254 -3.04 0.72 11.10
CA TYR A 254 -3.66 0.22 9.88
C TYR A 254 -4.74 -0.83 10.18
N LYS A 255 -4.43 -1.74 11.12
CA LYS A 255 -5.30 -2.80 11.58
C LYS A 255 -6.57 -2.24 12.23
N ASP A 256 -6.45 -1.19 13.04
CA ASP A 256 -7.61 -0.54 13.66
C ASP A 256 -8.58 0.02 12.61
N ILE A 257 -8.06 0.68 11.57
CA ILE A 257 -8.90 1.17 10.46
C ILE A 257 -9.54 -0.01 9.72
N LEU A 258 -8.75 -1.03 9.37
CA LEU A 258 -9.23 -2.20 8.66
C LEU A 258 -10.37 -2.91 9.42
N TYR A 259 -10.20 -3.10 10.73
CA TYR A 259 -11.23 -3.70 11.58
C TYR A 259 -12.45 -2.82 11.70
N SER A 260 -12.31 -1.49 11.80
CA SER A 260 -13.50 -0.62 11.77
C SER A 260 -14.32 -0.82 10.49
N LEU A 261 -13.67 -0.97 9.33
CA LEU A 261 -14.35 -1.21 8.04
C LEU A 261 -15.13 -2.54 8.04
N GLU A 262 -14.60 -3.59 8.66
CA GLU A 262 -15.22 -4.92 8.66
C GLU A 262 -16.20 -5.14 9.81
N GLU A 263 -15.98 -4.49 10.94
CA GLU A 263 -16.80 -4.62 12.14
C GLU A 263 -17.97 -3.65 12.14
N ASP A 264 -17.70 -2.37 11.86
CA ASP A 264 -18.66 -1.28 11.99
C ASP A 264 -19.36 -0.92 10.67
N TYR A 265 -18.66 -1.00 9.54
CA TYR A 265 -19.19 -0.57 8.24
C TYR A 265 -19.75 -1.73 7.40
N ALA A 266 -19.18 -2.94 7.48
CA ALA A 266 -19.67 -4.07 6.69
C ALA A 266 -21.16 -4.35 6.96
N ILE A 267 -21.91 -4.58 5.88
CA ILE A 267 -23.35 -4.81 5.88
C ILE A 267 -23.63 -6.23 6.36
N LYS A 268 -24.18 -6.34 7.58
CA LYS A 268 -24.45 -7.62 8.25
C LYS A 268 -25.93 -7.87 8.36
N ARG A 269 -26.33 -9.13 8.19
CA ARG A 269 -27.73 -9.56 8.34
C ARG A 269 -27.87 -10.37 9.61
N GLY A 270 -28.54 -9.81 10.61
CA GLY A 270 -28.90 -10.54 11.82
C GLY A 270 -30.36 -10.99 11.80
N VAL A 271 -30.68 -11.91 12.69
CA VAL A 271 -32.06 -12.31 12.99
C VAL A 271 -32.25 -12.17 14.49
N ASP A 272 -33.24 -11.37 14.89
CA ASP A 272 -33.64 -11.22 16.28
C ASP A 272 -35.08 -11.69 16.51
N LYS A 273 -35.57 -11.55 17.75
CA LYS A 273 -36.92 -11.95 18.16
C LYS A 273 -38.06 -11.19 17.43
N TYR A 274 -37.75 -10.11 16.71
CA TYR A 274 -38.71 -9.26 15.99
C TYR A 274 -38.60 -9.38 14.46
N GLY A 275 -37.59 -10.10 13.94
CA GLY A 275 -37.42 -10.34 12.51
C GLY A 275 -35.95 -10.29 12.07
N GLY A 276 -35.72 -10.10 10.76
CA GLY A 276 -34.40 -9.80 10.23
C GLY A 276 -34.01 -8.36 10.54
N ASN A 277 -32.77 -8.14 10.97
CA ASN A 277 -32.18 -6.82 11.11
C ASN A 277 -30.96 -6.69 10.20
N LEU A 278 -30.65 -5.46 9.81
CA LEU A 278 -29.48 -5.14 9.02
C LEU A 278 -28.65 -4.12 9.81
N THR A 279 -27.38 -4.41 10.00
CA THR A 279 -26.42 -3.54 10.67
C THR A 279 -25.27 -3.22 9.73
N GLY A 280 -24.42 -2.27 10.10
CA GLY A 280 -23.41 -1.72 9.23
C GLY A 280 -23.93 -0.53 8.43
N GLU A 281 -23.02 0.17 7.77
CA GLU A 281 -23.35 1.32 6.94
C GLU A 281 -22.38 1.45 5.78
N PRO A 282 -22.84 1.92 4.61
CA PRO A 282 -21.96 2.06 3.47
C PRO A 282 -20.86 3.09 3.74
N VAL A 283 -19.72 2.85 3.10
CA VAL A 283 -18.58 3.77 3.11
C VAL A 283 -18.65 4.65 1.87
N LEU A 284 -18.36 5.94 2.02
CA LEU A 284 -18.40 6.93 0.95
C LEU A 284 -16.98 7.38 0.62
N ILE A 285 -16.62 7.34 -0.66
CA ILE A 285 -15.50 8.08 -1.22
C ILE A 285 -16.07 9.32 -1.90
N SER A 286 -15.73 10.50 -1.40
CA SER A 286 -16.10 11.78 -2.01
C SER A 286 -14.98 12.26 -2.93
N PHE A 287 -15.33 12.77 -4.11
CA PHE A 287 -14.39 13.34 -5.07
C PHE A 287 -14.52 14.86 -5.10
N ASP A 288 -13.40 15.57 -5.10
CA ASP A 288 -13.33 16.99 -5.44
C ASP A 288 -13.26 17.19 -6.97
N ARG A 289 -12.91 16.13 -7.71
CA ARG A 289 -12.96 16.07 -9.17
C ARG A 289 -14.17 15.26 -9.66
N GLU A 290 -14.97 15.88 -10.52
CA GLU A 290 -16.14 15.20 -11.11
C GLU A 290 -15.75 14.16 -12.17
N ILE A 291 -16.42 13.00 -12.15
CA ILE A 291 -16.41 12.02 -13.22
C ILE A 291 -17.27 12.54 -14.36
N THR A 292 -16.62 12.93 -15.46
CA THR A 292 -17.31 13.42 -16.67
C THR A 292 -17.54 12.34 -17.73
N ASP A 293 -16.90 11.18 -17.55
CA ASP A 293 -16.88 10.07 -18.52
C ASP A 293 -16.93 8.75 -17.74
N PHE A 294 -18.15 8.25 -17.52
CA PHE A 294 -18.37 7.02 -16.77
C PHE A 294 -17.86 5.77 -17.50
N GLU A 295 -17.87 5.75 -18.83
CA GLU A 295 -17.39 4.60 -19.61
C GLU A 295 -15.88 4.39 -19.40
N SER A 296 -15.09 5.45 -19.60
CA SER A 296 -13.64 5.42 -19.32
C SER A 296 -13.35 5.19 -17.83
N PHE A 297 -14.20 5.70 -16.95
CA PHE A 297 -14.10 5.48 -15.52
C PHE A 297 -14.23 4.00 -15.16
N PHE A 298 -15.31 3.34 -15.59
CA PHE A 298 -15.56 1.94 -15.28
C PHE A 298 -14.58 0.99 -15.98
N SER A 299 -14.18 1.27 -17.22
CA SER A 299 -13.20 0.44 -17.94
C SER A 299 -11.85 0.37 -17.21
N THR A 300 -11.45 1.47 -16.58
CA THR A 300 -10.23 1.55 -15.78
C THR A 300 -10.41 0.92 -14.39
N LEU A 301 -11.50 1.26 -13.70
CA LEU A 301 -11.79 0.77 -12.34
C LEU A 301 -11.98 -0.75 -12.30
N LEU A 302 -12.76 -1.29 -13.24
CA LEU A 302 -13.19 -2.69 -13.32
C LEU A 302 -12.32 -3.53 -14.28
N GLY A 303 -11.18 -2.98 -14.73
CA GLY A 303 -10.29 -3.59 -15.71
C GLY A 303 -9.56 -4.86 -15.26
N SER A 304 -9.85 -5.40 -14.07
CA SER A 304 -9.30 -6.67 -13.56
C SER A 304 -7.77 -6.74 -13.45
N THR A 305 -7.13 -5.58 -13.41
CA THR A 305 -5.67 -5.40 -13.45
C THR A 305 -5.22 -4.43 -12.34
N LYS A 306 -3.90 -4.19 -12.27
CA LYS A 306 -3.37 -3.16 -11.39
C LYS A 306 -3.89 -1.78 -11.82
N PRO A 307 -4.22 -0.90 -10.87
CA PRO A 307 -3.98 -1.04 -9.44
C PRO A 307 -5.18 -1.59 -8.64
N PHE A 308 -6.41 -1.49 -9.19
CA PHE A 308 -7.66 -1.72 -8.44
C PHE A 308 -7.99 -3.19 -8.20
N ARG A 309 -7.67 -4.09 -9.15
CA ARG A 309 -8.00 -5.52 -9.11
C ARG A 309 -9.49 -5.82 -8.91
N LEU A 310 -10.36 -4.96 -9.43
CA LEU A 310 -11.81 -5.18 -9.43
C LEU A 310 -12.26 -5.70 -10.80
N TRP A 311 -13.26 -6.56 -10.79
CA TRP A 311 -14.08 -6.90 -11.96
C TRP A 311 -15.53 -6.67 -11.57
N GLY A 312 -16.37 -6.21 -12.49
CA GLY A 312 -17.78 -6.02 -12.18
C GLY A 312 -18.62 -5.76 -13.41
N LEU A 313 -19.91 -5.56 -13.17
CA LEU A 313 -20.91 -5.19 -14.16
C LEU A 313 -21.60 -3.91 -13.70
N GLU A 314 -21.47 -2.86 -14.49
CA GLU A 314 -22.17 -1.60 -14.30
C GLU A 314 -23.60 -1.65 -14.87
N ASN A 315 -24.51 -1.02 -14.15
CA ASN A 315 -25.89 -0.84 -14.56
C ASN A 315 -26.27 0.63 -14.37
N GLN A 316 -26.56 1.31 -15.47
CA GLN A 316 -27.01 2.70 -15.44
C GLN A 316 -28.43 2.77 -14.89
N ILE A 317 -28.60 3.48 -13.78
CA ILE A 317 -29.89 3.69 -13.10
C ILE A 317 -30.52 5.01 -13.57
N ASP A 318 -29.69 6.05 -13.74
CA ASP A 318 -30.05 7.38 -14.26
C ASP A 318 -28.89 7.96 -15.10
N GLU A 319 -29.07 9.14 -15.70
CA GLU A 319 -28.10 9.78 -16.60
C GLU A 319 -26.66 9.77 -16.02
N ASP A 320 -26.49 10.23 -14.79
CA ASP A 320 -25.21 10.28 -14.08
C ASP A 320 -25.18 9.39 -12.82
N TYR A 321 -25.93 8.29 -12.81
CA TYR A 321 -26.04 7.43 -11.64
C TYR A 321 -25.98 5.94 -12.00
N TYR A 322 -25.02 5.24 -11.43
CA TYR A 322 -24.71 3.85 -11.75
C TYR A 322 -24.66 3.00 -10.50
N SER A 323 -25.18 1.78 -10.61
CA SER A 323 -24.96 0.71 -9.65
C SER A 323 -24.01 -0.32 -10.26
N VAL A 324 -23.06 -0.84 -9.49
CA VAL A 324 -22.07 -1.81 -9.95
C VAL A 324 -22.05 -2.98 -8.97
N SER A 325 -22.21 -4.19 -9.49
CA SER A 325 -21.88 -5.40 -8.73
C SER A 325 -20.48 -5.85 -9.12
N ALA A 326 -19.58 -5.87 -8.14
CA ALA A 326 -18.15 -6.10 -8.34
C ALA A 326 -17.63 -7.27 -7.49
N VAL A 327 -16.43 -7.73 -7.86
CA VAL A 327 -15.69 -8.79 -7.18
C VAL A 327 -14.25 -8.33 -7.00
N ASP A 328 -13.73 -8.43 -5.77
CA ASP A 328 -12.31 -8.26 -5.50
C ASP A 328 -11.53 -9.49 -5.99
N LEU A 329 -10.65 -9.31 -6.98
CA LEU A 329 -9.84 -10.40 -7.51
C LEU A 329 -8.69 -10.85 -6.58
N HIS A 330 -8.46 -10.16 -5.47
CA HIS A 330 -7.57 -10.61 -4.41
C HIS A 330 -8.15 -11.81 -3.65
N THR A 331 -9.38 -11.67 -3.16
CA THR A 331 -10.04 -12.64 -2.26
C THR A 331 -11.07 -13.48 -2.99
N GLY A 332 -11.74 -12.87 -3.97
CA GLY A 332 -12.95 -13.37 -4.62
C GLY A 332 -14.23 -12.87 -3.96
N ASP A 333 -14.15 -11.94 -3.01
CA ASP A 333 -15.31 -11.42 -2.29
C ASP A 333 -16.09 -10.45 -3.18
N GLU A 334 -17.41 -10.50 -3.04
CA GLU A 334 -18.32 -9.59 -3.73
C GLU A 334 -18.41 -8.25 -2.98
N LEU A 335 -18.69 -7.18 -3.71
CA LEU A 335 -19.03 -5.87 -3.18
C LEU A 335 -19.91 -5.12 -4.18
N ASP A 336 -20.83 -4.30 -3.67
CA ASP A 336 -21.66 -3.44 -4.51
C ASP A 336 -21.22 -1.98 -4.38
N LEU A 337 -21.26 -1.26 -5.50
CA LEU A 337 -20.93 0.15 -5.59
C LEU A 337 -22.13 0.94 -6.12
N GLU A 338 -22.29 2.16 -5.65
CA GLU A 338 -23.09 3.20 -6.31
C GLU A 338 -22.15 4.35 -6.67
N VAL A 339 -22.24 4.86 -7.89
CA VAL A 339 -21.32 5.90 -8.40
C VAL A 339 -22.10 7.03 -9.03
N ALA A 340 -21.75 8.25 -8.65
CA ALA A 340 -22.23 9.51 -9.20
C ALA A 340 -21.03 10.42 -9.51
N PRO A 341 -21.22 11.61 -10.13
CA PRO A 341 -20.08 12.41 -10.62
C PRO A 341 -19.06 12.75 -9.54
N ASN A 342 -19.51 13.02 -8.32
CA ASN A 342 -18.66 13.51 -7.23
C ASN A 342 -18.55 12.56 -6.04
N TRP A 343 -19.06 11.32 -6.15
CA TRP A 343 -18.92 10.34 -5.07
C TRP A 343 -19.08 8.90 -5.54
N MET A 344 -18.55 7.99 -4.73
CA MET A 344 -18.73 6.56 -4.84
C MET A 344 -19.07 5.98 -3.46
N ARG A 345 -20.17 5.25 -3.38
CA ARG A 345 -20.60 4.55 -2.17
C ARG A 345 -20.32 3.07 -2.31
N ILE A 346 -19.78 2.47 -1.25
CA ILE A 346 -19.33 1.08 -1.21
C ILE A 346 -20.15 0.34 -0.16
N TYR A 347 -20.77 -0.76 -0.58
CA TYR A 347 -21.46 -1.70 0.30
C TYR A 347 -20.59 -2.94 0.41
N LEU A 348 -19.85 -3.05 1.51
CA LEU A 348 -19.02 -4.20 1.82
C LEU A 348 -19.89 -5.26 2.52
N PRO A 349 -20.04 -6.47 1.96
CA PRO A 349 -20.74 -7.56 2.65
C PRO A 349 -20.01 -8.02 3.92
N GLU A 350 -20.75 -8.67 4.81
CA GLU A 350 -20.18 -9.43 5.92
C GLU A 350 -19.15 -10.46 5.41
N ASP A 351 -18.08 -10.67 6.19
CA ASP A 351 -16.94 -11.55 5.88
C ASP A 351 -16.04 -11.14 4.69
N SER A 352 -16.36 -10.05 3.97
CA SER A 352 -15.49 -9.52 2.92
C SER A 352 -14.29 -8.79 3.51
N CYS A 353 -13.13 -8.89 2.85
CA CYS A 353 -11.90 -8.20 3.28
C CYS A 353 -12.00 -6.68 3.07
N GLY A 354 -12.00 -5.91 4.16
CA GLY A 354 -12.04 -4.43 4.14
C GLY A 354 -10.84 -3.78 3.45
N ASN A 355 -9.78 -4.52 3.19
CA ASN A 355 -8.59 -4.03 2.49
C ASN A 355 -8.90 -3.60 1.06
N VAL A 356 -9.97 -4.13 0.45
CA VAL A 356 -10.48 -3.67 -0.86
C VAL A 356 -10.82 -2.18 -0.84
N ILE A 357 -11.41 -1.68 0.25
CA ILE A 357 -11.79 -0.27 0.41
C ILE A 357 -10.54 0.59 0.52
N LEU A 358 -9.57 0.18 1.34
CA LEU A 358 -8.31 0.92 1.54
C LEU A 358 -7.47 0.95 0.25
N ARG A 359 -7.43 -0.16 -0.49
CA ARG A 359 -6.81 -0.24 -1.81
C ARG A 359 -7.50 0.67 -2.81
N LEU A 360 -8.83 0.62 -2.87
CA LEU A 360 -9.63 1.43 -3.78
C LEU A 360 -9.40 2.92 -3.49
N TYR A 361 -9.59 3.34 -2.25
CA TYR A 361 -9.39 4.72 -1.79
C TYR A 361 -7.99 5.25 -2.10
N THR A 362 -6.95 4.52 -1.70
CA THR A 362 -5.56 4.92 -1.94
C THR A 362 -5.27 5.03 -3.44
N ASN A 363 -5.80 4.12 -4.26
CA ASN A 363 -5.59 4.18 -5.70
C ASN A 363 -6.40 5.30 -6.37
N ILE A 364 -7.60 5.62 -5.92
CA ILE A 364 -8.31 6.83 -6.36
C ILE A 364 -7.44 8.07 -6.09
N GLN A 365 -6.80 8.16 -4.91
CA GLN A 365 -5.87 9.24 -4.59
C GLN A 365 -4.65 9.31 -5.50
N HIS A 366 -4.17 8.19 -6.03
CA HIS A 366 -2.99 8.16 -6.91
C HIS A 366 -3.32 8.35 -8.39
N TYR A 367 -4.54 7.97 -8.80
CA TYR A 367 -4.87 7.78 -10.21
C TYR A 367 -6.04 8.61 -10.71
N PHE A 368 -6.86 9.21 -9.84
CA PHE A 368 -8.02 10.01 -10.24
C PHE A 368 -8.05 11.38 -9.55
N ASP A 369 -8.06 11.39 -8.22
CA ASP A 369 -8.24 12.58 -7.40
C ASP A 369 -7.52 12.46 -6.06
N SER A 370 -6.41 13.20 -5.91
CA SER A 370 -5.55 13.16 -4.72
C SER A 370 -6.22 13.72 -3.46
N GLU A 371 -7.31 14.49 -3.60
CA GLU A 371 -8.04 15.12 -2.49
C GLU A 371 -9.28 14.34 -2.08
N ALA A 372 -9.54 13.19 -2.73
CA ALA A 372 -10.62 12.30 -2.33
C ALA A 372 -10.53 11.95 -0.84
N THR A 373 -11.69 11.91 -0.19
CA THR A 373 -11.85 11.57 1.25
C THR A 373 -12.60 10.24 1.41
N LEU A 374 -12.39 9.58 2.55
CA LEU A 374 -13.11 8.37 2.93
C LEU A 374 -13.95 8.62 4.19
N GLU A 375 -15.26 8.44 4.10
CA GLU A 375 -16.22 8.80 5.13
C GLU A 375 -17.19 7.65 5.44
N GLY A 376 -17.55 7.55 6.72
CA GLY A 376 -18.67 6.73 7.16
C GLY A 376 -19.96 7.49 6.92
N SER A 377 -20.95 6.85 6.30
CA SER A 377 -22.19 7.55 5.90
C SER A 377 -22.95 8.22 7.04
N MET A 378 -22.77 7.81 8.31
CA MET A 378 -23.30 8.54 9.48
C MET A 378 -22.26 8.91 10.55
N HIS A 379 -21.01 8.42 10.46
CA HIS A 379 -19.99 8.60 11.50
C HIS A 379 -18.85 9.59 11.19
N GLY A 380 -18.94 10.34 10.09
CA GLY A 380 -17.92 11.35 9.72
C GLY A 380 -16.70 10.72 9.03
N GLN A 381 -15.59 11.46 8.93
CA GLN A 381 -14.42 11.02 8.19
C GLN A 381 -13.72 9.82 8.87
N ILE A 382 -13.49 8.74 8.11
CA ILE A 382 -12.78 7.53 8.59
C ILE A 382 -11.28 7.79 8.61
N ILE A 383 -10.73 8.30 7.50
CA ILE A 383 -9.29 8.61 7.33
C ILE A 383 -9.00 9.74 6.35
#